data_AF-A0A2V5QL65-F1
#
_entry.id   AF-A0A2V5QL65-F1
#
_cell.length_a   1.000
_cell.length_b   1.000
_cell.length_c   1.000
_cell.angle_alpha   90.00
_cell.angle_beta   90.00
_cell.angle_gamma   90.00
#
_symmetry.space_group_name_H-M   'P 1'
#
loop_
_entity.id
_entity.type
_entity.pdbx_description
1 polymer ?
#
loop_
_entity_poly.entity_id
_entity_poly.type
_entity_poly.pdbx_seq_one_letter_code
_entity_poly.pdbx_strand_id
1 'polypeptide(L)'
;MEAPQLEASPKEKFDTLFGLLKDNYAGVFDFEFKNVTVLTLLLGWSLASNDARSFLHTHPRIAYCACGALLLYVVLLLVSFWKFYRRSLLTYAQLSELGYMPTEYFRVRRIQPYTVVSFTVLNWTLAFIISAVILFA
;
A
#
# COMPACT_ATOMS: atom_id res chain seq x y z
N MET A 1 3.69 1.59 -48.26
CA MET A 1 2.80 2.52 -47.53
C MET A 1 2.93 2.18 -46.06
N GLU A 2 3.79 2.90 -45.34
CA GLU A 2 3.82 2.80 -43.87
C GLU A 2 2.48 3.35 -43.36
N ALA A 3 1.80 2.57 -42.52
CA ALA A 3 0.58 3.02 -41.88
C ALA A 3 0.90 4.30 -41.07
N PRO A 4 0.09 5.37 -41.18
CA PRO A 4 0.29 6.55 -40.36
C PRO A 4 0.24 6.10 -38.90
N GLN A 5 1.30 6.37 -38.15
CA GLN A 5 1.30 6.18 -36.71
C GLN A 5 0.14 7.02 -36.16
N LEU A 6 -0.92 6.36 -35.71
CA LEU A 6 -2.06 6.98 -35.04
C LEU A 6 -1.55 7.54 -33.71
N GLU A 7 -0.95 8.74 -33.76
CA GLU A 7 -0.66 9.49 -32.56
C GLU A 7 -1.98 9.80 -31.88
N ALA A 8 -2.19 9.20 -30.70
CA ALA A 8 -3.37 9.45 -29.89
C ALA A 8 -3.54 10.96 -29.68
N SER A 9 -4.79 11.42 -29.79
CA SER A 9 -5.12 12.83 -29.58
C SER A 9 -4.72 13.26 -28.16
N PRO A 10 -4.42 14.56 -27.93
CA PRO A 10 -4.10 15.06 -26.59
C PRO A 10 -5.18 14.71 -25.55
N LYS A 11 -6.45 14.64 -25.96
CA LYS A 11 -7.56 14.23 -25.12
C LYS A 11 -7.50 12.74 -24.73
N GLU A 12 -7.24 11.85 -25.68
CA GLU A 12 -7.12 10.40 -25.40
C GLU A 12 -5.92 10.10 -24.49
N LYS A 13 -4.81 10.81 -24.69
CA LYS A 13 -3.64 10.74 -23.80
C LYS A 13 -4.00 11.20 -22.39
N PHE A 14 -4.73 12.31 -22.26
CA PHE A 14 -5.21 12.81 -20.97
C PHE A 14 -6.13 11.80 -20.28
N ASP A 15 -7.17 11.31 -20.97
CA ASP A 15 -8.15 10.38 -20.40
C ASP A 15 -7.48 9.10 -19.90
N THR A 16 -6.50 8.58 -20.66
CA THR A 16 -5.71 7.42 -20.29
C THR A 16 -4.88 7.68 -19.02
N LEU A 17 -4.08 8.75 -19.01
CA LEU A 17 -3.22 9.07 -17.88
C LEU A 17 -4.03 9.44 -16.62
N PHE A 18 -5.15 10.14 -16.79
CA PHE A 18 -6.04 10.49 -15.69
C PHE A 18 -6.74 9.25 -15.12
N GLY A 19 -7.14 8.31 -15.97
CA GLY A 19 -7.59 6.97 -15.57
C GLY A 19 -6.54 6.27 -14.70
N LEU A 20 -5.29 6.18 -15.19
CA LEU A 20 -4.17 5.59 -14.45
C LEU A 20 -3.91 6.29 -13.10
N LEU A 21 -4.01 7.62 -13.05
CA LEU A 21 -3.84 8.37 -11.80
C LEU A 21 -4.93 8.01 -10.79
N LYS A 22 -6.19 7.94 -11.24
CA LYS A 22 -7.34 7.53 -10.42
C LYS A 22 -7.18 6.09 -9.92
N ASP A 23 -6.75 5.19 -10.79
CA ASP A 23 -6.62 3.77 -10.46
C ASP A 23 -5.45 3.53 -9.49
N ASN A 24 -4.34 4.25 -9.63
CA ASN A 24 -3.26 4.23 -8.64
C ASN A 24 -3.75 4.73 -7.27
N TYR A 25 -4.56 5.81 -7.25
CA TYR A 25 -5.13 6.34 -6.01
C TYR A 25 -6.09 5.34 -5.36
N ALA A 26 -7.10 4.85 -6.09
CA ALA A 26 -8.04 3.87 -5.54
C ALA A 26 -7.33 2.56 -5.13
N GLY A 27 -6.37 2.13 -5.95
CA GLY A 27 -5.57 0.92 -5.72
C GLY A 27 -4.75 0.97 -4.44
N VAL A 28 -4.18 2.14 -4.05
CA VAL A 28 -3.41 2.22 -2.80
C VAL A 28 -4.31 2.07 -1.55
N PHE A 29 -5.55 2.58 -1.59
CA PHE A 29 -6.49 2.44 -0.48
C PHE A 29 -7.06 1.02 -0.40
N ASP A 30 -7.44 0.42 -1.53
CA ASP A 30 -7.89 -0.98 -1.57
C ASP A 30 -6.78 -1.94 -1.09
N PHE A 31 -5.53 -1.69 -1.52
CA PHE A 31 -4.38 -2.41 -1.03
C PHE A 31 -4.21 -2.27 0.49
N GLU A 32 -4.24 -1.04 1.02
CA GLU A 32 -4.11 -0.83 2.47
C GLU A 32 -5.24 -1.52 3.25
N PHE A 33 -6.49 -1.39 2.80
CA PHE A 33 -7.65 -1.99 3.47
C PHE A 33 -7.52 -3.52 3.59
N LYS A 34 -7.04 -4.18 2.53
CA LYS A 34 -6.77 -5.62 2.54
C LYS A 34 -5.70 -6.00 3.56
N ASN A 35 -4.60 -5.26 3.60
CA ASN A 35 -3.48 -5.59 4.51
C ASN A 35 -3.82 -5.29 5.98
N VAL A 36 -4.50 -4.17 6.27
CA VAL A 36 -5.00 -3.86 7.62
C VAL A 36 -5.99 -4.93 8.09
N THR A 37 -6.85 -5.43 7.20
CA THR A 37 -7.78 -6.53 7.53
C THR A 37 -7.01 -7.79 7.94
N VAL A 38 -5.98 -8.18 7.19
CA VAL A 38 -5.14 -9.34 7.51
C VAL A 38 -4.45 -9.17 8.87
N LEU A 39 -3.85 -8.00 9.12
CA LEU A 39 -3.19 -7.71 10.41
C LEU A 39 -4.17 -7.72 11.58
N THR A 40 -5.37 -7.16 11.40
CA THR A 40 -6.42 -7.13 12.42
C THR A 40 -6.93 -8.53 12.74
N LEU A 41 -7.10 -9.38 11.73
CA LEU A 41 -7.46 -10.79 11.92
C LEU A 41 -6.38 -11.55 12.68
N LEU A 42 -5.11 -11.32 12.34
CA LEU A 42 -3.97 -11.94 13.03
C LEU A 42 -3.93 -11.51 14.50
N LEU A 43 -4.16 -10.23 14.79
CA LEU A 43 -4.26 -9.70 16.15
C LEU A 43 -5.44 -10.30 16.92
N GLY A 44 -6.62 -10.34 16.31
CA GLY A 44 -7.81 -10.93 16.93
C GLY A 44 -7.60 -12.42 17.23
N TRP A 45 -6.97 -13.15 16.33
CA TRP A 45 -6.65 -14.56 16.52
C TRP A 45 -5.65 -14.78 17.66
N SER A 46 -4.57 -14.01 17.72
CA SER A 46 -3.57 -14.13 18.80
C SER A 46 -4.14 -13.76 20.17
N LEU A 47 -5.11 -12.84 20.22
CA LEU A 47 -5.80 -12.44 21.47
C LEU A 47 -6.94 -13.37 21.88
N ALA A 48 -7.62 -14.04 20.95
CA ALA A 48 -8.77 -14.88 21.28
C ALA A 48 -8.38 -16.36 21.51
N SER A 49 -7.34 -16.85 20.85
CA SER A 49 -6.98 -18.27 20.86
C SER A 49 -6.05 -18.63 22.02
N ASN A 50 -6.60 -19.31 23.03
CA ASN A 50 -5.82 -19.88 24.13
C ASN A 50 -4.80 -20.92 23.63
N ASP A 51 -5.18 -21.72 22.65
CA ASP A 51 -4.30 -22.75 22.07
C ASP A 51 -3.11 -22.13 21.35
N ALA A 52 -3.35 -21.06 20.58
CA ALA A 52 -2.27 -20.35 19.89
C ALA A 52 -1.27 -19.75 20.88
N ARG A 53 -1.76 -19.09 21.94
CA ARG A 53 -0.89 -18.56 23.01
C ARG A 53 -0.10 -19.66 23.68
N SER A 54 -0.76 -20.72 24.11
CA SER A 54 -0.10 -21.87 24.77
C SER A 54 1.00 -22.47 23.87
N PHE A 55 0.71 -22.63 22.58
CA PHE A 55 1.67 -23.15 21.61
C PHE A 55 2.88 -22.22 21.44
N LEU A 56 2.65 -20.90 21.32
CA LEU A 56 3.71 -19.90 21.15
C LEU A 56 4.59 -19.74 22.39
N HIS A 57 4.00 -19.78 23.59
CA HIS A 57 4.75 -19.79 24.87
C HIS A 57 5.61 -21.04 25.02
N THR A 58 5.07 -22.19 24.62
CA THR A 58 5.81 -23.46 24.67
C THR A 58 6.97 -23.50 23.66
N HIS A 59 6.85 -22.78 22.54
CA HIS A 59 7.82 -22.79 21.45
C HIS A 59 8.35 -21.39 21.11
N PRO A 60 9.24 -20.82 21.94
CA PRO A 60 9.70 -19.43 21.77
C PRO A 60 10.39 -19.19 20.43
N ARG A 61 11.09 -20.19 19.86
CA ARG A 61 11.68 -20.09 18.52
C ARG A 61 10.62 -19.81 17.44
N ILE A 62 9.45 -20.42 17.54
CA ILE A 62 8.36 -20.22 16.59
C ILE A 62 7.79 -18.80 16.76
N ALA A 63 7.64 -18.33 18.00
CA ALA A 63 7.20 -16.96 18.29
C ALA A 63 8.14 -15.91 17.68
N TYR A 64 9.46 -16.09 17.80
CA TYR A 64 10.45 -15.21 17.15
C TYR A 64 10.38 -15.29 15.62
N CYS A 65 10.23 -16.49 15.05
CA CYS A 65 10.06 -16.64 13.60
C CYS A 65 8.78 -15.94 13.10
N ALA A 66 7.67 -16.04 13.84
CA ALA A 66 6.42 -15.37 13.51
C ALA A 66 6.58 -13.84 13.54
N CYS A 67 7.25 -13.29 14.56
CA CYS A 67 7.58 -11.87 14.63
C CYS A 67 8.50 -11.44 13.47
N GLY A 68 9.51 -12.23 13.13
CA GLY A 68 10.38 -11.97 11.99
C GLY A 68 9.63 -11.95 10.65
N ALA A 69 8.71 -12.90 10.45
CA ALA A 69 7.86 -12.94 9.26
C ALA A 69 6.92 -11.72 9.19
N LEU A 70 6.36 -11.30 10.33
CA LEU A 70 5.50 -10.12 10.42
C LEU A 70 6.26 -8.82 10.10
N LEU A 71 7.48 -8.66 10.63
CA LEU A 71 8.34 -7.52 10.33
C LEU A 71 8.71 -7.49 8.84
N LEU A 72 9.08 -8.65 8.27
CA LEU A 72 9.36 -8.77 6.84
C LEU A 72 8.12 -8.39 6.00
N TYR A 73 6.94 -8.83 6.42
CA TYR A 73 5.68 -8.48 5.76
C TYR A 73 5.47 -6.97 5.74
N VAL A 74 5.63 -6.27 6.87
CA VAL A 74 5.49 -4.79 6.92
C VAL A 74 6.56 -4.08 6.08
N VAL A 75 7.79 -4.59 6.04
CA VAL A 75 8.83 -4.05 5.14
C VAL A 75 8.42 -4.19 3.67
N LEU A 76 7.84 -5.32 3.27
CA LEU A 76 7.33 -5.51 1.91
C LEU A 76 6.13 -4.60 1.58
N LEU A 77 5.29 -4.28 2.57
CA LEU A 77 4.23 -3.28 2.42
C LEU A 77 4.80 -1.89 2.15
N LEU A 78 5.83 -1.47 2.89
CA LEU A 78 6.50 -0.19 2.67
C LEU A 78 7.04 -0.08 1.23
N VAL A 79 7.70 -1.14 0.74
CA VAL A 79 8.19 -1.19 -0.65
C VAL A 79 7.03 -1.06 -1.65
N SER A 80 5.89 -1.68 -1.36
CA SER A 80 4.69 -1.62 -2.20
C SER A 80 4.09 -0.22 -2.22
N PHE A 81 3.92 0.43 -1.07
CA PHE A 81 3.46 1.83 -0.99
C PHE A 81 4.38 2.78 -1.74
N TRP A 82 5.69 2.58 -1.62
CA TRP A 82 6.66 3.39 -2.36
C TRP A 82 6.52 3.22 -3.88
N LYS A 83 6.24 2.00 -4.36
CA LYS A 83 5.97 1.75 -5.79
C LYS A 83 4.69 2.47 -6.25
N PHE A 84 3.61 2.41 -5.48
CA PHE A 84 2.36 3.15 -5.78
C PHE A 84 2.61 4.66 -5.84
N TYR A 85 3.33 5.20 -4.86
CA TYR A 85 3.68 6.60 -4.80
C TYR A 85 4.50 7.05 -6.01
N ARG A 86 5.55 6.30 -6.38
CA ARG A 86 6.36 6.60 -7.57
C ARG A 86 5.54 6.56 -8.86
N ARG A 87 4.67 5.57 -9.03
CA ARG A 87 3.78 5.47 -10.21
C ARG A 87 2.84 6.67 -10.27
N SER A 88 2.21 7.04 -9.15
CA SER A 88 1.34 8.22 -9.08
C SER A 88 2.07 9.52 -9.40
N LEU A 89 3.30 9.70 -8.92
CA LEU A 89 4.14 10.86 -9.24
C LEU A 89 4.49 10.95 -10.72
N LEU A 90 4.90 9.84 -11.34
CA LEU A 90 5.25 9.81 -12.75
C LEU A 90 4.04 10.12 -13.63
N THR A 91 2.89 9.51 -13.36
CA THR A 91 1.65 9.78 -14.10
C THR A 91 1.19 11.23 -13.91
N TYR A 92 1.35 11.79 -12.71
CA TYR A 92 1.05 13.19 -12.44
C TYR A 92 1.97 14.14 -13.23
N ALA A 93 3.27 13.86 -13.31
CA ALA A 93 4.22 14.64 -14.10
C ALA A 93 3.85 14.61 -15.59
N GLN A 94 3.57 13.42 -16.14
CA GLN A 94 3.14 13.25 -17.53
C GLN A 94 1.82 14.00 -17.84
N LEU A 95 0.86 13.99 -16.92
CA LEU A 95 -0.38 14.77 -17.04
C LEU A 95 -0.12 16.28 -17.02
N SER A 96 0.80 16.73 -16.15
CA SER A 96 1.17 18.14 -16.05
C SER A 96 1.90 18.63 -17.30
N GLU A 97 2.77 17.80 -17.89
CA GLU A 97 3.51 18.11 -19.11
C GLU A 97 2.59 18.18 -20.35
N LEU A 98 1.51 17.39 -20.36
CA LEU A 98 0.54 17.40 -21.45
C LEU A 98 -0.18 18.76 -21.61
N GLY A 99 -0.27 19.56 -20.54
CA GLY A 99 -0.83 20.91 -20.56
C GLY A 99 -2.31 21.01 -20.95
N TYR A 100 -3.01 19.88 -21.06
CA TYR A 100 -4.40 19.82 -21.54
C TYR A 100 -5.41 20.42 -20.55
N MET A 101 -5.15 20.29 -19.25
CA MET A 101 -6.01 20.79 -18.18
C MET A 101 -5.17 21.36 -17.04
N PRO A 102 -5.65 22.40 -16.31
CA PRO A 102 -4.93 22.92 -15.15
C PRO A 102 -4.70 21.85 -14.08
N THR A 103 -3.52 21.86 -13.46
CA THR A 103 -3.08 20.80 -12.54
C THR A 103 -3.95 20.66 -11.29
N GLU A 104 -4.64 21.72 -10.91
CA GLU A 104 -5.55 21.80 -9.77
C GLU A 104 -6.68 20.76 -9.88
N TYR A 105 -7.13 20.44 -11.09
CA TYR A 105 -8.23 19.50 -11.33
C TYR A 105 -7.89 18.05 -10.97
N PHE A 106 -6.60 17.67 -11.07
CA PHE A 106 -6.18 16.28 -10.83
C PHE A 106 -5.16 16.12 -9.69
N ARG A 107 -4.68 17.22 -9.09
CA ARG A 107 -3.78 17.21 -7.94
C ARG A 107 -4.29 16.42 -6.74
N VAL A 108 -5.61 16.45 -6.50
CA VAL A 108 -6.24 15.71 -5.39
C VAL A 108 -6.18 14.19 -5.57
N ARG A 109 -6.03 13.70 -6.80
CA ARG A 109 -5.91 12.26 -7.12
C ARG A 109 -4.46 11.77 -7.10
N ARG A 110 -3.50 12.66 -6.85
CA ARG A 110 -2.11 12.28 -6.60
C ARG A 110 -1.99 11.71 -5.19
N ILE A 111 -1.35 10.57 -5.05
CA ILE A 111 -0.99 10.03 -3.75
C ILE A 111 -0.05 11.03 -3.07
N GLN A 112 -0.46 11.54 -1.91
CA GLN A 112 0.33 12.53 -1.18
C GLN A 112 1.37 11.81 -0.30
N PRO A 113 2.53 12.45 -0.02
CA PRO A 113 3.55 11.88 0.85
C PRO A 113 2.99 11.47 2.22
N TYR A 114 2.09 12.28 2.78
CA TYR A 114 1.48 11.99 4.08
C TYR A 114 0.67 10.69 4.07
N THR A 115 0.06 10.30 2.94
CA THR A 115 -0.68 9.03 2.80
C THR A 115 0.26 7.83 2.95
N VAL A 116 1.44 7.90 2.33
CA VAL A 116 2.46 6.85 2.43
C VAL A 116 2.98 6.77 3.86
N VAL A 117 3.27 7.91 4.48
CA VAL A 117 3.74 7.98 5.87
C VAL A 117 2.68 7.44 6.83
N SER A 118 1.41 7.84 6.68
CA SER A 118 0.33 7.38 7.56
C SER A 118 0.11 5.87 7.49
N PHE A 119 0.07 5.30 6.28
CA PHE A 119 -0.09 3.84 6.12
C PHE A 119 1.13 3.08 6.64
N THR A 120 2.33 3.61 6.43
CA THR A 120 3.56 3.02 6.99
C THR A 120 3.48 3.00 8.52
N VAL A 121 3.20 4.14 9.15
CA VAL A 121 3.10 4.24 10.61
C VAL A 121 2.00 3.32 11.15
N LEU A 122 0.84 3.25 10.50
CA LEU A 122 -0.26 2.38 10.91
C LEU A 122 0.14 0.90 10.89
N ASN A 123 0.69 0.42 9.78
CA ASN A 123 1.11 -0.98 9.63
C ASN A 123 2.24 -1.35 10.60
N TRP A 124 3.22 -0.47 10.81
CA TRP A 124 4.28 -0.67 11.80
C TRP A 124 3.72 -0.73 13.23
N THR A 125 2.79 0.15 13.57
CA THR A 125 2.15 0.16 14.89
C THR A 125 1.39 -1.13 15.14
N LEU A 126 0.59 -1.59 14.16
CA LEU A 126 -0.14 -2.85 14.26
C LEU A 126 0.80 -4.05 14.39
N ALA A 127 1.86 -4.12 13.57
CA ALA A 127 2.82 -5.21 13.66
C ALA A 127 3.54 -5.23 15.01
N PHE A 128 3.92 -4.07 15.55
CA PHE A 128 4.52 -3.98 16.87
C PHE A 128 3.58 -4.51 17.96
N ILE A 129 2.30 -4.13 17.92
CA ILE A 129 1.28 -4.63 18.87
C ILE A 129 1.14 -6.15 18.75
N ILE A 130 1.01 -6.69 17.53
CA ILE A 130 0.88 -8.14 17.31
C ILE A 130 2.12 -8.87 17.81
N SER A 131 3.32 -8.37 17.51
CA SER A 131 4.57 -8.96 18.00
C SER A 131 4.65 -8.93 19.53
N ALA A 132 4.22 -7.84 20.17
CA ALA A 132 4.15 -7.77 21.62
C ALA A 132 3.18 -8.81 22.19
N VAL A 133 2.00 -8.99 21.57
CA VAL A 133 1.04 -10.03 21.97
C VAL A 133 1.66 -11.42 21.80
N ILE A 134 2.30 -11.72 20.67
CA ILE A 134 2.93 -13.03 20.41
C ILE A 134 4.03 -13.36 21.44
N LEU A 135 4.79 -12.35 21.89
CA LEU A 135 5.93 -12.55 22.77
C LEU A 135 5.59 -12.51 24.27
N PHE A 136 4.54 -11.80 24.65
CA PHE A 136 4.27 -11.50 26.06
C PHE A 136 2.87 -11.87 26.56
N ALA A 137 1.91 -12.17 25.68
CA ALA A 137 0.54 -12.56 26.06
C ALA A 137 0.34 -14.07 25.99
#